data_AF-T2JSI8-F1
#
_entry.id   AF-T2JSI8-F1
#
_cell.length_a   1.000
_cell.length_b   1.000
_cell.length_c   1.000
_cell.angle_alpha   90.00
_cell.angle_beta   90.00
_cell.angle_gamma   90.00
#
_symmetry.space_group_name_H-M   'P 1'
#
loop_
_entity.id
_entity.type
_entity.pdbx_description
1 polymer ?
#
loop_
_entity_poly.entity_id
_entity_poly.type
_entity_poly.pdbx_seq_one_letter_code
_entity_poly.pdbx_strand_id
1 'polypeptide(L)'
;MMGLTHSAIAAASVSFALGEVSPLVTGLAIIGSQLPDLDTSTSLIGQVCFPISSFIEDRFPHRSITHSLLATAFFALLSFPLYYYFHYLP
;
A
#
# COMPACT_ATOMS: atom_id res chain seq x y z
N MET A 1 0.30 -12.51 9.89
CA MET A 1 0.82 -11.73 11.04
C MET A 1 1.43 -10.38 10.64
N MET A 2 1.71 -10.13 9.34
CA MET A 2 2.37 -8.89 8.87
C MET A 2 1.43 -7.69 8.70
N GLY A 3 0.13 -7.89 8.40
CA GLY A 3 -0.80 -6.76 8.16
C GLY A 3 -1.01 -5.82 9.36
N LEU A 4 -1.04 -6.36 10.60
CA LEU A 4 -1.12 -5.55 11.82
C LEU A 4 0.15 -4.70 12.02
N THR A 5 1.33 -5.29 11.78
CA THR A 5 2.60 -4.56 11.88
C THR A 5 2.73 -3.49 10.80
N HIS A 6 2.29 -3.76 9.56
CA HIS A 6 2.25 -2.75 8.49
C HIS A 6 1.33 -1.59 8.86
N SER A 7 0.13 -1.90 9.36
CA SER A 7 -0.85 -0.88 9.78
C SER A 7 -0.30 0.01 10.90
N ALA A 8 0.32 -0.60 11.92
CA ALA A 8 0.88 0.13 13.05
C ALA A 8 2.05 1.03 12.65
N ILE A 9 2.99 0.50 11.85
CA ILE A 9 4.14 1.27 11.36
C ILE A 9 3.68 2.39 10.44
N ALA A 10 2.76 2.13 9.51
CA ALA A 10 2.24 3.14 8.59
C ALA A 10 1.51 4.28 9.33
N ALA A 11 0.67 3.94 10.31
CA ALA A 11 -0.04 4.94 11.10
C ALA A 11 0.93 5.81 11.93
N ALA A 12 1.91 5.19 12.59
CA ALA A 12 2.91 5.91 13.37
C ALA A 12 3.80 6.80 12.48
N SER A 13 4.28 6.26 11.36
CA SER A 13 5.20 6.96 10.46
C SER A 13 4.53 8.14 9.76
N VAL A 14 3.29 8.00 9.25
CA VAL A 14 2.58 9.13 8.61
C VAL A 14 2.23 10.23 9.62
N SER A 15 1.82 9.84 10.84
CA SER A 15 1.49 10.81 11.90
C SER A 15 2.73 11.59 12.34
N PHE A 16 3.87 10.90 12.46
CA PHE A 16 5.15 11.53 12.78
C PHE A 16 5.63 12.47 11.65
N ALA A 17 5.55 12.01 10.39
CA ALA A 17 6.04 12.79 9.25
C ALA A 17 5.24 14.07 9.00
N LEU A 18 3.92 14.03 9.23
CA LEU A 18 3.03 15.18 9.01
C LEU A 18 2.84 16.04 10.27
N GLY A 19 3.19 15.52 11.45
CA GLY A 19 2.97 16.22 12.72
C GLY A 19 1.49 16.33 13.12
N GLU A 20 0.62 15.55 12.52
CA GLU A 20 -0.82 15.53 12.77
C GLU A 20 -1.41 14.12 12.65
N VAL A 21 -2.58 13.90 13.26
CA VAL A 21 -3.31 12.63 13.18
C VAL A 21 -4.65 12.89 12.49
N SER A 22 -4.63 12.94 11.16
CA SER A 22 -5.84 13.05 10.35
C SER A 22 -6.44 11.65 10.11
N PRO A 23 -7.72 11.39 10.47
CA PRO A 23 -8.34 10.08 10.27
C PRO A 23 -8.30 9.60 8.82
N LEU A 24 -8.48 10.52 7.86
CA LEU A 24 -8.44 10.20 6.44
C LEU A 24 -7.04 9.78 6.01
N VAL A 25 -6.02 10.58 6.36
CA VAL A 25 -4.64 10.33 5.94
C VAL A 25 -4.10 9.05 6.58
N THR A 26 -4.34 8.88 7.88
CA THR A 26 -3.93 7.66 8.60
C THR A 26 -4.68 6.43 8.07
N GLY A 27 -5.96 6.55 7.75
CA GLY A 27 -6.73 5.47 7.14
C GLY A 27 -6.19 5.05 5.77
N LEU A 28 -5.88 6.03 4.90
CA LEU A 28 -5.26 5.77 3.60
C LEU A 28 -3.86 5.15 3.73
N ALA A 29 -3.05 5.59 4.70
CA ALA A 29 -1.75 5.01 4.97
C ALA A 29 -1.85 3.55 5.42
N ILE A 30 -2.81 3.22 6.30
CA ILE A 30 -3.07 1.84 6.72
C ILE A 30 -3.45 0.97 5.52
N ILE A 31 -4.39 1.44 4.69
CA ILE A 31 -4.83 0.71 3.49
C ILE A 31 -3.67 0.52 2.52
N GLY A 32 -2.93 1.59 2.22
CA GLY A 32 -1.78 1.55 1.29
C GLY A 32 -0.65 0.64 1.77
N SER A 33 -0.41 0.55 3.08
CA SER A 33 0.60 -0.34 3.67
C SER A 33 0.31 -1.82 3.48
N GLN A 34 -0.90 -2.18 3.04
CA GLN A 34 -1.28 -3.55 2.73
C GLN A 34 -0.89 -3.99 1.32
N LEU A 35 -0.53 -3.05 0.42
CA LEU A 35 -0.13 -3.36 -0.96
C LEU A 35 0.96 -4.45 -1.04
N PRO A 36 2.02 -4.47 -0.20
CA PRO A 36 3.05 -5.51 -0.23
C PRO A 36 2.53 -6.94 0.00
N ASP A 37 1.38 -7.09 0.68
CA ASP A 37 0.80 -8.40 0.95
C ASP A 37 0.07 -8.97 -0.28
N LEU A 38 -0.19 -8.15 -1.31
CA LEU A 38 -0.86 -8.57 -2.55
C LEU A 38 -0.01 -9.55 -3.38
N ASP A 39 1.31 -9.56 -3.19
CA ASP A 39 2.25 -10.45 -3.87
C ASP A 39 2.05 -11.94 -3.57
N THR A 40 1.25 -12.31 -2.56
CA THR A 40 1.01 -13.71 -2.21
C THR A 40 -0.48 -14.01 -2.06
N SER A 41 -0.97 -15.00 -2.79
CA SER A 41 -2.34 -15.52 -2.71
C SER A 41 -2.69 -16.10 -1.33
N THR A 42 -1.69 -16.39 -0.50
CA THR A 42 -1.89 -16.89 0.87
C THR A 42 -2.17 -15.80 1.90
N SER A 43 -1.88 -14.52 1.62
CA SER A 43 -2.18 -13.41 2.54
C SER A 43 -3.67 -13.05 2.49
N LEU A 44 -4.18 -12.39 3.53
CA LEU A 44 -5.59 -11.95 3.56
C LEU A 44 -5.91 -11.02 2.36
N ILE A 45 -4.99 -10.11 2.05
CA ILE A 45 -5.13 -9.13 0.97
C ILE A 45 -5.02 -9.84 -0.38
N GLY A 46 -4.07 -10.77 -0.53
CA GLY A 46 -3.94 -11.57 -1.73
C GLY A 46 -5.16 -12.45 -1.99
N GLN A 47 -5.78 -13.02 -0.96
CA GLN A 47 -7.03 -13.78 -1.09
C GLN A 47 -8.19 -12.89 -1.54
N VAL A 48 -8.31 -11.68 -0.98
CA VAL A 48 -9.33 -10.69 -1.41
C VAL A 48 -9.11 -10.25 -2.87
N CYS A 49 -7.85 -10.10 -3.28
CA CYS A 49 -7.46 -9.69 -4.63
C CYS A 49 -7.29 -10.86 -5.61
N PHE A 50 -7.78 -12.06 -5.29
CA PHE A 50 -7.78 -13.17 -6.23
C PHE A 50 -8.64 -12.83 -7.47
N PRO A 51 -8.22 -13.13 -8.71
CA PRO A 51 -7.07 -13.95 -9.11
C PRO A 51 -5.75 -13.19 -9.37
N ILE A 52 -5.73 -11.88 -9.15
CA ILE A 52 -4.58 -11.02 -9.48
C ILE A 52 -3.35 -11.44 -8.66
N SER A 53 -3.54 -11.74 -7.37
CA SER A 53 -2.50 -12.23 -6.48
C SER A 53 -1.86 -13.55 -6.95
N SER A 54 -2.66 -14.50 -7.45
CA SER A 54 -2.17 -15.77 -8.00
C SER A 54 -1.35 -15.54 -9.27
N PHE A 55 -1.83 -14.68 -10.17
CA PHE A 55 -1.07 -14.34 -11.39
C PHE A 55 0.30 -13.72 -11.07
N ILE A 56 0.34 -12.86 -10.06
CA ILE A 56 1.57 -12.21 -9.59
C ILE A 56 2.50 -13.24 -8.94
N GLU A 57 1.99 -14.05 -8.02
CA GLU A 57 2.77 -15.07 -7.30
C GLU A 57 3.35 -16.14 -8.25
N ASP A 58 2.58 -16.58 -9.25
CA ASP A 58 3.01 -17.55 -10.26
C ASP A 58 4.12 -17.00 -11.17
N ARG A 59 4.12 -15.68 -11.41
CA ARG A 59 5.10 -15.02 -12.29
C ARG A 59 6.34 -14.53 -11.55
N PHE A 60 6.22 -14.24 -10.24
CA PHE A 60 7.28 -13.66 -9.42
C PHE A 60 7.42 -14.44 -8.10
N PRO A 61 8.20 -15.54 -8.09
CA PRO A 61 8.24 -16.54 -7.00
C PRO A 61 8.93 -16.09 -5.70
N HIS A 62 9.45 -14.87 -5.66
CA HIS A 62 9.88 -14.21 -4.43
C HIS A 62 8.99 -12.98 -4.26
N ARG A 63 8.43 -12.74 -3.07
CA ARG A 63 7.57 -11.58 -2.75
C ARG A 63 8.31 -10.26 -3.04
N SER A 64 8.36 -9.83 -4.30
CA SER A 64 9.37 -8.87 -4.77
C SER A 64 8.79 -7.68 -5.50
N ILE A 65 7.54 -7.76 -5.99
CA ILE A 65 6.99 -6.68 -6.81
C ILE A 65 6.51 -5.59 -5.89
N THR A 66 5.46 -5.86 -5.12
CA THR A 66 4.90 -4.88 -4.18
C THR A 66 5.72 -4.78 -2.89
N HIS A 67 6.63 -5.72 -2.63
CA HIS A 67 7.60 -5.66 -1.53
C HIS A 67 8.89 -4.87 -1.87
N SER A 68 8.98 -4.24 -3.05
CA SER A 68 10.11 -3.39 -3.43
C SER A 68 9.87 -1.94 -3.01
N LEU A 69 10.89 -1.31 -2.40
CA LEU A 69 10.89 0.15 -2.16
C LEU A 69 10.60 0.95 -3.43
N LEU A 70 11.02 0.43 -4.59
CA LEU A 70 10.80 1.07 -5.88
C LEU A 70 9.31 1.04 -6.28
N ALA A 71 8.60 -0.04 -5.99
CA ALA A 71 7.15 -0.12 -6.24
C ALA A 71 6.39 0.82 -5.30
N THR A 72 6.76 0.87 -4.02
CA THR A 72 6.18 1.81 -3.06
C THR A 72 6.43 3.27 -3.48
N ALA A 73 7.64 3.59 -3.91
CA ALA A 73 7.97 4.92 -4.44
C ALA A 73 7.19 5.24 -5.72
N PHE A 74 7.03 4.27 -6.62
CA PHE A 74 6.23 4.43 -7.84
C PHE A 74 4.77 4.77 -7.53
N PHE A 75 4.11 4.02 -6.64
CA PHE A 75 2.72 4.31 -6.24
C PHE A 75 2.60 5.64 -5.49
N ALA A 76 3.58 5.98 -4.65
CA ALA A 76 3.62 7.28 -3.99
C ALA A 76 3.71 8.42 -5.04
N LEU A 77 4.61 8.29 -6.02
CA LEU A 77 4.73 9.26 -7.11
C LEU A 77 3.46 9.36 -7.96
N LEU A 78 2.81 8.22 -8.26
CA LEU A 78 1.56 8.17 -9.02
C LEU A 78 0.39 8.83 -8.27
N SER A 79 0.45 8.88 -6.94
CA SER A 79 -0.59 9.54 -6.13
C SER A 79 -0.57 11.07 -6.25
N PHE A 80 0.58 11.70 -6.56
CA PHE A 80 0.69 13.14 -6.73
C PHE A 80 -0.16 13.71 -7.88
N PRO A 81 -0.12 13.19 -9.13
CA PRO A 81 -0.98 13.68 -10.20
C PRO A 81 -2.47 13.42 -9.92
N LEU A 82 -2.81 12.33 -9.23
CA LEU A 82 -4.19 12.09 -8.79
C LEU A 82 -4.65 13.14 -7.78
N TYR A 83 -3.82 13.42 -6.77
CA TYR A 83 -4.08 14.50 -5.82
C TYR A 83 -4.21 15.86 -6.52
N TYR A 84 -3.30 16.15 -7.46
CA TYR A 84 -3.35 17.38 -8.23
C TYR A 84 -4.65 17.50 -9.02
N TYR A 85 -5.07 16.43 -9.70
CA TYR A 85 -6.32 16.38 -10.44
C TYR A 85 -7.53 16.62 -9.51
N PHE A 86 -7.67 15.85 -8.43
CA PHE A 86 -8.83 15.97 -7.54
C PHE A 86 -8.87 17.25 -6.69
N HIS A 87 -7.74 17.93 -6.49
CA HIS A 87 -7.69 19.14 -5.67
C HIS A 87 -7.72 20.43 -6.49
N TYR A 88 -7.19 20.44 -7.71
CA TYR A 88 -7.06 21.65 -8.54
C TYR A 88 -7.88 21.62 -9.82
N LEU A 89 -8.33 20.45 -10.29
CA LEU A 89 -9.25 20.34 -11.42
C LEU A 89 -10.65 19.96 -10.92
N PRO A 90 -11.70 20.64 -11.41
CA PRO A 90 -13.07 20.46 -10.95
C PRO A 90 -13.72 19.14 -11.38
#